data_AF-A0A484Z9N5-F1
#
_entry.id   AF-A0A484Z9N5-F1
#
_cell.length_a   1.000
_cell.length_b   1.000
_cell.length_c   1.000
_cell.angle_alpha   90.00
_cell.angle_beta   90.00
_cell.angle_gamma   90.00
#
_symmetry.space_group_name_H-M   'P 1'
#
loop_
_entity.id
_entity.type
_entity.pdbx_description
1 polymer ?
#
loop_
_entity_poly.entity_id
_entity_poly.type
_entity_poly.pdbx_seq_one_letter_code
_entity_poly.pdbx_strand_id
1 'polypeptide(L)'
;MQPEGLGRLFALDKLAEGPFPEHYEPMETPLGTNPLHPNVVSSPVVRIYEDDVLRLGKKDKFPYVGTTYRPDRAFPHLDQARAA
;
A
#
# COMPACT_ATOMS: atom_id res chain seq x y z
N MET A 1 -4.55 -21.16 -13.31
CA MET A 1 -5.88 -21.12 -13.91
C MET A 1 -6.88 -21.54 -12.85
N GLN A 2 -8.00 -20.82 -12.66
CA GLN A 2 -9.01 -21.23 -11.68
C GLN A 2 -9.63 -22.58 -12.11
N PRO A 3 -9.93 -23.50 -11.18
CA PRO A 3 -10.46 -24.82 -11.53
C PRO A 3 -11.83 -24.75 -12.22
N GLU A 4 -12.57 -23.64 -12.07
CA GLU A 4 -13.87 -23.43 -12.71
C GLU A 4 -13.79 -22.91 -14.15
N GLY A 5 -12.60 -22.54 -14.66
CA GLY A 5 -12.43 -22.03 -16.03
C GLY A 5 -13.05 -20.66 -16.32
N LEU A 6 -13.65 -20.00 -15.32
CA LEU A 6 -14.31 -18.70 -15.43
C LEU A 6 -13.57 -17.61 -14.63
N GLY A 7 -13.69 -16.35 -15.07
CA GLY A 7 -13.28 -15.19 -14.29
C GLY A 7 -14.25 -14.95 -13.13
N ARG A 8 -13.74 -14.60 -11.95
CA ARG A 8 -14.55 -14.31 -10.77
C ARG A 8 -14.71 -12.80 -10.58
N LEU A 9 -15.95 -12.35 -10.37
CA LEU A 9 -16.23 -10.97 -9.94
C LEU A 9 -15.98 -10.79 -8.44
N PHE A 10 -16.16 -11.87 -7.66
CA PHE A 10 -15.95 -11.90 -6.22
C PHE A 10 -14.89 -12.95 -5.85
N ALA A 11 -13.97 -12.57 -4.97
CA ALA A 11 -12.89 -13.45 -4.53
C ALA A 11 -13.25 -14.17 -3.22
N LEU A 12 -14.24 -15.08 -3.26
CA LEU A 12 -14.61 -15.89 -2.09
C LEU A 12 -13.43 -16.74 -1.60
N ASP A 13 -13.08 -16.59 -0.32
CA ASP A 13 -11.98 -17.27 0.38
C ASP A 13 -10.59 -17.16 -0.26
N LYS A 14 -10.36 -16.10 -1.06
CA LYS A 14 -9.05 -15.87 -1.71
C LYS A 14 -8.34 -14.59 -1.28
N LEU A 15 -9.07 -13.65 -0.69
CA LEU A 15 -8.53 -12.38 -0.19
C LEU A 15 -8.86 -12.28 1.30
N ALA A 16 -7.87 -11.83 2.08
CA ALA A 16 -8.03 -11.70 3.53
C ALA A 16 -8.87 -10.47 3.89
N GLU A 17 -8.84 -9.46 3.04
CA GLU A 17 -9.53 -8.17 3.14
C GLU A 17 -10.95 -8.15 2.56
N GLY A 18 -11.46 -9.29 2.08
CA GLY A 18 -12.84 -9.46 1.63
C GLY A 18 -12.99 -9.77 0.13
N PRO A 19 -14.17 -10.21 -0.32
CA PRO A 19 -14.39 -10.69 -1.68
C PRO A 19 -14.53 -9.57 -2.73
N PHE A 20 -14.72 -8.32 -2.29
CA PHE A 20 -14.83 -7.13 -3.13
C PHE A 20 -13.75 -6.10 -2.77
N PRO A 21 -13.28 -5.30 -3.74
CA PRO A 21 -12.33 -4.23 -3.47
C PRO A 21 -13.01 -3.07 -2.73
N GLU A 22 -12.36 -2.59 -1.67
CA GLU A 22 -12.74 -1.41 -0.91
C GLU A 22 -11.53 -0.48 -0.77
N HIS A 23 -11.75 0.84 -0.82
CA HIS A 23 -10.66 1.81 -0.70
C HIS A 23 -10.24 1.98 0.76
N TYR A 24 -8.97 1.70 1.06
CA TYR A 24 -8.33 2.00 2.33
C TYR A 24 -7.17 2.96 2.12
N GLU A 25 -6.96 3.87 3.07
CA GLU A 25 -5.83 4.79 3.03
C GLU A 25 -4.50 4.05 3.29
N PRO A 26 -3.38 4.54 2.72
CA PRO A 26 -2.05 4.06 3.07
C PRO A 26 -1.76 4.23 4.57
N MET A 27 -0.80 3.44 5.08
CA MET A 27 -0.39 3.51 6.50
C MET A 27 0.11 4.91 6.90
N GLU A 28 0.75 5.61 5.96
CA GLU A 28 1.08 7.03 6.08
C GLU A 28 0.20 7.83 5.11
N THR A 29 -0.87 8.43 5.65
CA THR A 29 -1.77 9.28 4.87
C THR A 29 -1.61 10.76 5.25
N PRO A 30 -1.55 11.68 4.27
CA PRO A 30 -1.51 13.12 4.55
C PRO A 30 -2.85 13.64 5.10
N LEU A 31 -3.95 12.91 4.86
CA LEU A 31 -5.30 13.28 5.30
C LEU A 31 -5.49 12.95 6.79
N GLY A 32 -4.89 11.85 7.26
CA GLY A 32 -5.01 11.37 8.64
C GLY A 32 -6.35 10.71 8.97
N THR A 33 -7.25 10.58 8.00
CA THR A 33 -8.50 9.85 8.09
C THR A 33 -8.93 9.38 6.70
N ASN A 34 -9.75 8.34 6.63
CA ASN A 34 -10.40 7.91 5.39
C ASN A 34 -11.78 8.59 5.29
N PRO A 35 -12.04 9.41 4.26
CA PRO A 35 -13.33 10.07 4.07
C PRO A 35 -14.51 9.11 3.84
N LEU A 36 -14.28 7.90 3.33
CA LEU A 36 -15.34 6.91 3.03
C LEU A 36 -15.79 6.16 4.28
N HIS A 37 -14.86 5.81 5.16
CA HIS A 37 -15.14 5.12 6.41
C HIS A 37 -14.14 5.56 7.50
N PRO A 38 -14.46 6.64 8.25
CA PRO A 38 -13.55 7.20 9.26
C PRO A 38 -13.14 6.21 10.37
N ASN A 39 -13.93 5.15 10.57
CA ASN A 39 -13.66 4.11 11.57
C ASN A 39 -12.57 3.11 11.14
N VAL A 40 -12.27 2.97 9.84
CA VAL A 40 -11.32 1.98 9.32
C VAL A 40 -10.37 2.65 8.32
N VAL A 41 -9.44 3.46 8.83
CA VAL A 41 -8.60 4.32 7.96
C VAL A 41 -7.75 3.49 6.97
N SER A 42 -7.00 2.51 7.48
CA SER A 42 -6.13 1.64 6.68
C SER A 42 -6.65 0.20 6.63
N SER A 43 -6.12 -0.62 5.70
CA SER A 43 -6.62 -1.99 5.51
C SER A 43 -6.53 -2.79 6.82
N PRO A 44 -7.63 -3.44 7.25
CA PRO A 44 -7.73 -4.04 8.58
C PRO A 44 -6.89 -5.32 8.74
N VAL A 45 -6.40 -5.89 7.64
CA VAL A 45 -5.65 -7.15 7.61
C VAL A 45 -4.16 -6.92 7.28
N VAL A 46 -3.71 -5.66 7.35
CA VAL A 46 -2.30 -5.31 7.16
C VAL A 46 -1.46 -5.95 8.26
N ARG A 47 -0.43 -6.70 7.84
CA ARG A 47 0.58 -7.21 8.76
C ARG A 47 1.65 -6.14 8.97
N ILE A 48 1.76 -5.64 10.20
CA ILE A 48 2.81 -4.72 10.62
C ILE A 48 3.44 -5.20 11.93
N TYR A 49 4.78 -5.15 12.03
CA TYR A 49 5.50 -5.48 13.25
C TYR A 49 5.57 -4.25 14.18
N GLU A 50 5.61 -4.46 15.49
CA GLU A 50 5.61 -3.38 16.49
C GLU A 50 6.77 -2.39 16.27
N ASP A 51 7.96 -2.89 15.95
CA ASP A 51 9.13 -2.05 15.65
C ASP A 51 8.94 -1.14 14.44
N ASP A 52 8.17 -1.59 13.43
CA ASP A 52 7.91 -0.83 12.21
C ASP A 52 6.81 0.21 12.43
N VAL A 53 5.86 -0.05 13.34
CA VAL A 53 4.85 0.95 13.75
C VAL A 53 5.54 2.17 14.37
N LEU A 54 6.60 1.99 15.14
CA LEU A 54 7.37 3.08 15.76
C LEU A 54 8.10 3.96 14.74
N ARG A 55 8.38 3.42 13.54
CA ARG A 55 9.07 4.12 12.46
C ARG A 55 8.11 4.90 11.56
N LEU A 56 6.79 4.70 11.67
CA LEU A 56 5.81 5.40 10.85
C LEU A 56 5.76 6.89 11.17
N GLY A 57 5.83 7.69 10.11
CA GLY A 57 5.67 9.13 10.13
C GLY A 57 4.22 9.56 10.35
N LYS A 58 4.05 10.73 10.95
CA LYS A 58 2.76 11.44 11.00
C LYS A 58 2.80 12.65 10.08
N LYS A 59 1.65 13.03 9.55
CA LYS A 59 1.49 14.20 8.66
C LYS A 59 2.06 15.51 9.24
N ASP A 60 2.13 15.64 10.56
CA ASP A 60 2.69 16.81 11.25
C ASP A 60 4.17 17.02 10.95
N LYS A 61 4.91 15.92 10.71
CA LYS A 61 6.35 15.94 10.36
C LYS A 61 6.61 15.68 8.88
N PHE A 62 5.74 14.90 8.23
CA PHE A 62 5.86 14.52 6.83
C PHE A 62 4.56 14.83 6.08
N PRO A 63 4.34 16.10 5.66
CA PRO A 63 3.07 16.51 5.07
C PRO A 63 2.90 16.15 3.59
N TYR A 64 3.99 15.76 2.92
CA TYR A 64 3.99 15.49 1.48
C TYR A 64 3.96 13.99 1.18
N VAL A 65 3.23 13.62 0.13
CA VAL A 65 3.20 12.25 -0.38
C VAL A 65 4.47 11.98 -1.18
N GLY A 66 5.30 11.06 -0.72
CA GLY A 66 6.46 10.56 -1.45
C GLY A 66 6.09 9.32 -2.26
N THR A 67 6.23 9.39 -3.58
CA THR A 67 6.08 8.23 -4.47
C THR A 67 7.34 8.00 -5.28
N THR A 68 7.89 6.79 -5.24
CA THR A 68 9.03 6.41 -6.09
C THR A 68 8.56 5.65 -7.31
N TYR A 69 8.97 6.06 -8.51
CA TYR A 69 8.71 5.35 -9.77
C TYR A 69 10.03 4.93 -10.43
N ARG A 70 9.96 3.95 -11.34
CA ARG A 70 11.14 3.52 -12.10
C ARG A 70 11.37 4.44 -13.30
N PRO A 71 12.58 4.99 -13.47
CA PRO A 71 12.99 5.60 -14.73
C PRO A 71 13.09 4.55 -15.83
N ASP A 72 12.88 4.96 -17.09
CA ASP A 72 13.00 4.12 -18.28
C ASP A 72 14.42 3.56 -18.49
N ARG A 73 15.44 4.32 -18.06
CA ARG A 73 16.85 4.02 -18.33
C ARG A 73 17.66 3.61 -17.10
N ALA A 74 17.03 3.59 -15.92
CA ALA A 74 17.72 3.27 -14.67
C ALA A 74 17.55 1.79 -14.33
N PHE A 75 18.67 1.10 -14.20
CA PHE A 75 18.69 -0.26 -13.66
C PHE A 75 18.76 -0.20 -12.13
N PRO A 76 18.01 -1.05 -11.38
CA PRO A 76 17.77 -0.89 -9.95
C PRO A 76 19.00 -0.63 -9.07
N HIS A 77 20.20 -1.07 -9.48
CA HIS A 77 21.44 -0.91 -8.71
C HIS A 77 22.70 -0.60 -9.55
N LEU A 78 22.60 -0.44 -10.88
CA LEU A 78 23.77 -0.43 -11.77
C LEU A 78 24.29 0.98 -12.11
N ASP A 79 23.44 2.00 -12.02
CA ASP A 79 23.82 3.38 -12.42
C ASP A 79 24.45 4.21 -11.28
N GLN A 80 24.51 3.69 -10.05
CA GLN A 80 25.15 4.39 -8.93
C GLN A 80 26.69 4.37 -9.00
N ALA A 81 27.29 3.49 -9.83
CA ALA A 81 28.75 3.32 -9.92
C ALA A 81 29.45 4.29 -10.90
N ARG A 82 28.71 5.17 -11.59
CA ARG A 82 29.28 6.11 -12.58
C ARG A 82 29.30 7.58 -12.14
N ALA A 83 28.97 7.86 -10.89
CA ALA A 83 28.94 9.21 -10.33
C ALA A 83 30.07 9.47 -9.30
N ALA A 84 31.28 8.97 -9.58
CA ALA A 84 32.50 9.29 -8.84
C ALA A 84 33.61 9.74 -9.80
#